data_AF-A0A1H5PEW3-F1
#
_entry.id   AF-A0A1H5PEW3-F1
#
_cell.length_a   1.000
_cell.length_b   1.000
_cell.length_c   1.000
_cell.angle_alpha   90.00
_cell.angle_beta   90.00
_cell.angle_gamma   90.00
#
_symmetry.space_group_name_H-M   'P 1'
#
loop_
_entity.id
_entity.type
_entity.pdbx_description
1 polymer ?
#
loop_
_entity_poly.entity_id
_entity_poly.type
_entity_poly.pdbx_seq_one_letter_code
_entity_poly.pdbx_strand_id
1 'polypeptide(L)'
;MRIERRIWFIDRFGREFDDDVTVEAFIEMFDDVVAAVDDAEHCVVDICDSTDWYVEFSRTTVTLGQAEVGGEHLGDLPLTSREEAIAIAREFLGAASTLSEPDLGWPEHH
;
A
#
# COMPACT_ATOMS: atom_id res chain seq x y z
N MET A 1 -9.66 -7.28 21.25
CA MET A 1 -8.65 -6.21 21.12
C MET A 1 -8.45 -6.01 19.64
N ARG A 2 -8.99 -4.93 19.06
CA ARG A 2 -8.74 -4.60 17.65
C ARG A 2 -7.27 -4.25 17.53
N ILE A 3 -6.52 -4.93 16.67
CA ILE A 3 -5.20 -4.46 16.26
C ILE A 3 -5.49 -3.33 15.29
N GLU A 4 -5.24 -2.08 15.71
CA GLU A 4 -5.28 -0.95 14.78
C GLU A 4 -4.14 -1.17 13.77
N ARG A 5 -4.50 -1.57 12.53
CA ARG A 5 -3.54 -1.73 11.44
C ARG A 5 -3.04 -0.34 11.08
N ARG A 6 -1.79 -0.02 11.44
CA ARG A 6 -1.15 1.23 11.01
C ARG A 6 -0.67 1.04 9.58
N ILE A 7 -0.92 2.03 8.73
CA ILE A 7 -0.38 2.11 7.38
C ILE A 7 0.51 3.35 7.30
N TRP A 8 1.56 3.28 6.49
CA TRP A 8 2.41 4.42 6.15
C TRP A 8 2.90 4.27 4.70
N PHE A 9 3.41 5.37 4.14
CA PHE A 9 4.07 5.38 2.84
C PHE A 9 5.58 5.47 2.97
N ILE A 10 6.29 4.98 1.96
CA ILE A 10 7.70 5.29 1.71
C ILE A 10 7.79 5.90 0.31
N ASP A 11 8.33 7.10 0.20
CA ASP A 11 8.50 7.75 -1.10
C ASP A 11 9.75 7.25 -1.87
N ARG A 12 9.91 7.76 -3.08
CA ARG A 12 11.06 7.50 -3.95
C ARG A 12 12.42 7.99 -3.43
N PHE A 13 12.46 8.65 -2.28
CA PHE A 13 13.68 9.05 -1.59
C PHE A 13 13.89 8.23 -0.31
N GLY A 14 13.06 7.21 -0.06
CA GLY A 14 13.11 6.39 1.14
C GLY A 14 12.53 7.10 2.38
N ARG A 15 11.79 8.20 2.21
CA ARG A 15 11.21 8.93 3.33
C ARG A 15 9.87 8.32 3.72
N GLU A 16 9.73 8.03 5.01
CA GLU A 16 8.50 7.51 5.60
C GLU A 16 7.49 8.63 5.89
N PHE A 17 6.20 8.35 5.61
CA PHE A 17 5.06 9.23 5.90
C PHE A 17 3.94 8.42 6.54
N ASP A 18 3.69 8.66 7.82
CA ASP A 18 2.64 8.02 8.62
C ASP A 18 1.43 8.93 8.87
N ASP A 19 1.58 10.23 8.62
CA ASP A 19 0.50 11.22 8.61
C ASP A 19 -0.13 11.32 7.21
N ASP A 20 -1.45 11.56 7.14
CA ASP A 20 -2.19 11.81 5.89
C ASP A 20 -2.16 10.66 4.85
N VAL A 21 -2.24 9.42 5.34
CA VAL A 21 -2.24 8.20 4.53
C VAL A 21 -3.57 8.07 3.77
N THR A 22 -3.63 8.70 2.59
CA THR A 22 -4.79 8.81 1.72
C THR A 22 -4.47 8.39 0.29
N VAL A 23 -5.52 8.15 -0.52
CA VAL A 23 -5.34 7.83 -1.94
C VAL A 23 -4.78 9.03 -2.70
N GLU A 24 -5.15 10.24 -2.28
CA GLU A 24 -4.68 11.50 -2.85
C GLU A 24 -3.17 11.68 -2.62
N ALA A 25 -2.69 11.43 -1.40
CA ALA A 25 -1.25 11.46 -1.10
C ALA A 25 -0.47 10.41 -1.91
N PHE A 26 -1.01 9.19 -2.05
CA PHE A 26 -0.42 8.17 -2.93
C PHE A 26 -0.32 8.66 -4.39
N ILE A 27 -1.38 9.28 -4.91
CA ILE A 27 -1.41 9.80 -6.28
C ILE A 27 -0.26 10.78 -6.52
N GLU A 28 -0.03 11.71 -5.59
CA GLU A 28 1.04 12.70 -5.70
C GLU A 28 2.42 12.03 -5.73
N MET A 29 2.67 11.09 -4.80
CA MET A 29 3.95 10.37 -4.74
C MET A 29 4.18 9.49 -5.99
N PHE A 30 3.12 8.85 -6.50
CA PHE A 30 3.22 8.01 -7.70
C PHE A 30 3.47 8.85 -8.96
N ASP A 31 2.86 10.03 -9.07
CA ASP A 31 3.13 10.96 -10.17
C ASP A 31 4.61 11.40 -10.19
N ASP A 32 5.22 11.59 -9.01
CA ASP A 32 6.65 11.88 -8.89
C ASP A 32 7.55 10.72 -9.32
N VAL A 33 7.12 9.47 -9.11
CA VAL A 33 7.79 8.27 -9.64
C VAL A 33 7.68 8.19 -11.16
N VAL A 34 6.51 8.49 -11.72
CA VAL A 34 6.29 8.46 -13.17
C VAL A 34 7.05 9.59 -13.88
N ALA A 35 7.09 10.78 -13.29
CA ALA A 35 7.81 11.94 -13.83
C ALA A 35 9.34 11.84 -13.70
N ALA A 36 9.84 10.91 -12.88
CA ALA A 36 11.26 10.64 -12.69
C ALA A 36 11.99 10.35 -14.01
N VAL A 37 12.87 11.26 -14.43
CA VAL A 37 13.81 11.03 -15.54
C VAL A 37 15.19 10.59 -15.06
N ASP A 38 15.42 10.66 -13.75
CA ASP A 38 16.65 10.27 -13.08
C ASP A 38 16.60 8.81 -12.60
N ASP A 39 17.80 8.27 -12.36
CA ASP A 39 18.03 6.93 -11.81
C ASP A 39 18.20 7.05 -10.28
N ALA A 40 17.17 7.60 -9.61
CA ALA A 40 17.18 7.64 -8.15
C ALA A 40 17.22 6.21 -7.61
N GLU A 41 17.98 6.01 -6.51
CA GLU A 41 18.22 4.71 -5.86
C GLU A 41 16.92 3.94 -5.58
N HIS A 42 15.81 4.67 -5.36
CA HIS A 42 14.46 4.13 -5.25
C HIS A 42 13.54 4.87 -6.25
N CYS A 43 13.15 4.22 -7.35
CA CYS A 43 12.13 4.77 -8.27
C CYS A 43 10.77 4.11 -8.02
N VAL A 44 10.36 4.08 -6.75
CA VAL A 44 9.14 3.39 -6.27
C VAL A 44 8.42 4.19 -5.18
N VAL A 45 7.17 3.82 -4.91
CA VAL A 45 6.41 4.21 -3.70
C VAL A 45 5.93 2.96 -3.02
N ASP A 46 6.15 2.84 -1.71
CA ASP A 46 5.65 1.72 -0.92
C ASP A 46 4.45 2.12 -0.07
N ILE A 47 3.47 1.23 0.02
CA ILE A 47 2.41 1.27 1.02
C ILE A 47 2.66 0.12 1.98
N CYS A 48 3.00 0.43 3.22
CA CYS A 48 3.39 -0.54 4.22
C CYS A 48 2.34 -0.65 5.33
N ASP A 49 2.27 -1.79 6.00
CA ASP A 49 1.44 -1.97 7.19
C ASP A 49 2.20 -2.53 8.40
N SER A 50 1.58 -2.38 9.58
CA SER A 50 2.16 -2.79 10.87
C SER A 50 2.33 -4.31 11.05
N THR A 51 1.99 -5.11 10.05
CA THR A 51 2.18 -6.56 9.99
C THR A 51 3.29 -6.95 9.02
N ASP A 52 4.17 -6.00 8.70
CA ASP A 52 5.34 -6.13 7.83
C ASP A 52 5.00 -6.44 6.37
N TRP A 53 3.74 -6.25 5.93
CA TRP A 53 3.39 -6.34 4.51
C TRP A 53 3.57 -5.00 3.82
N TYR A 54 4.00 -5.04 2.56
CA TYR A 54 4.10 -3.87 1.70
C TYR A 54 3.55 -4.13 0.29
N VAL A 55 3.07 -3.06 -0.34
CA VAL A 55 2.82 -2.99 -1.78
C VAL A 55 3.75 -1.93 -2.34
N GLU A 56 4.69 -2.32 -3.20
CA GLU A 56 5.66 -1.43 -3.85
C GLU A 56 5.20 -1.12 -5.27
N PHE A 57 5.15 0.16 -5.62
CA PHE A 57 4.74 0.66 -6.94
C PHE A 57 5.91 1.31 -7.66
N SER A 58 6.39 0.64 -8.70
CA SER A 58 7.28 1.25 -9.69
C SER A 58 6.46 1.82 -10.86
N ARG A 59 7.16 2.39 -11.85
CA ARG A 59 6.54 2.89 -13.08
C ARG A 59 5.80 1.81 -13.90
N THR A 60 6.22 0.56 -13.79
CA THR A 60 5.77 -0.52 -14.70
C THR A 60 5.30 -1.77 -13.96
N THR A 61 5.45 -1.81 -12.66
CA THR A 61 5.26 -3.03 -11.86
C THR A 61 4.75 -2.66 -10.48
N VAL A 62 3.85 -3.48 -9.96
CA VAL A 62 3.45 -3.49 -8.56
C VAL A 62 3.86 -4.82 -7.93
N THR A 63 4.44 -4.75 -6.74
CA THR A 63 4.98 -5.89 -6.01
C THR A 63 4.26 -6.03 -4.68
N LEU A 64 3.95 -7.25 -4.28
CA LEU A 64 3.44 -7.54 -2.93
C LEU A 64 4.41 -8.46 -2.19
N GLY A 65 4.80 -8.06 -0.98
CA GLY A 65 5.71 -8.86 -0.16
C GLY A 65 5.74 -8.46 1.30
N GLN A 66 6.59 -9.14 2.06
CA GLN A 66 6.89 -8.84 3.46
C GLN A 66 8.27 -8.22 3.60
N ALA A 67 8.35 -7.15 4.39
CA ALA A 67 9.57 -6.37 4.59
C ALA A 67 10.61 -7.07 5.48
N GLU A 68 10.21 -8.08 6.26
CA GLU A 68 11.11 -8.80 7.16
C GLU A 68 12.20 -9.60 6.41
N VAL A 69 13.34 -9.82 7.07
CA VAL A 69 14.44 -10.59 6.50
C VAL A 69 13.99 -12.04 6.29
N GLY A 70 13.93 -12.46 5.02
CA GLY A 70 13.41 -13.79 4.65
C GLY A 70 11.89 -13.85 4.53
N GLY A 71 11.22 -12.69 4.52
CA GLY A 71 9.79 -12.54 4.31
C GLY A 71 9.31 -13.04 2.95
N GLU A 72 8.01 -13.32 2.86
CA GLU A 72 7.39 -13.82 1.65
C GLU A 72 7.32 -12.74 0.55
N HIS A 73 7.70 -13.12 -0.66
CA HIS A 73 7.44 -12.32 -1.87
C HIS A 73 6.35 -13.03 -2.67
N LEU A 74 5.18 -12.40 -2.77
CA LEU A 74 4.00 -13.00 -3.41
C LEU A 74 4.00 -12.82 -4.93
N GLY A 75 4.77 -11.87 -5.44
CA GLY A 75 5.03 -11.71 -6.86
C GLY A 75 4.95 -10.28 -7.37
N ASP A 76 5.28 -10.16 -8.65
CA ASP A 76 5.27 -8.92 -9.42
C ASP A 76 4.14 -8.95 -10.45
N LEU A 77 3.33 -7.90 -10.49
CA LEU A 77 2.31 -7.71 -11.53
C LEU A 77 2.70 -6.51 -12.40
N PRO A 78 2.68 -6.65 -13.75
CA PRO A 78 2.91 -5.52 -14.63
C PRO A 78 1.77 -4.50 -14.49
N LEU A 79 2.12 -3.24 -14.24
CA LEU A 79 1.19 -2.13 -14.30
C LEU A 79 0.98 -1.71 -15.75
N THR A 80 -0.27 -1.66 -16.16
CA THR A 80 -0.70 -1.29 -17.51
C THR A 80 -1.13 0.17 -17.61
N SER A 81 -1.48 0.79 -16.48
CA SER A 81 -1.94 2.18 -16.42
C SER A 81 -1.76 2.80 -15.03
N ARG A 82 -1.80 4.13 -14.99
CA ARG A 82 -1.84 4.91 -13.75
C ARG A 82 -3.12 4.63 -12.95
N GLU A 83 -4.24 4.47 -13.65
CA GLU A 83 -5.54 4.19 -13.04
C GLU A 83 -5.55 2.82 -12.34
N GLU A 84 -4.85 1.84 -12.89
CA GLU A 84 -4.65 0.53 -12.24
C GLU A 84 -3.85 0.66 -10.94
N ALA A 85 -2.75 1.43 -10.93
CA ALA A 85 -1.99 1.68 -9.72
C ALA A 85 -2.86 2.32 -8.61
N ILE A 86 -3.69 3.31 -8.97
CA ILE A 86 -4.62 3.98 -8.05
C ILE A 86 -5.67 3.02 -7.51
N ALA A 87 -6.20 2.12 -8.36
CA ALA A 87 -7.19 1.14 -7.95
C ALA A 87 -6.61 0.16 -6.91
N ILE A 88 -5.39 -0.33 -7.14
CA ILE A 88 -4.70 -1.24 -6.22
C ILE A 88 -4.37 -0.55 -4.90
N ALA A 89 -3.83 0.68 -4.95
CA ALA A 89 -3.55 1.47 -3.74
C ALA A 89 -4.84 1.72 -2.93
N ARG A 90 -5.94 2.04 -3.59
CA ARG A 90 -7.25 2.22 -2.95
C ARG A 90 -7.73 0.95 -2.26
N GLU A 91 -7.55 -0.23 -2.85
CA GLU A 91 -7.90 -1.49 -2.18
C GLU A 91 -7.08 -1.71 -0.91
N PHE A 92 -5.76 -1.50 -0.97
CA PHE A 92 -4.88 -1.74 0.17
C PHE A 92 -5.18 -0.77 1.33
N LEU A 93 -5.38 0.52 1.01
CA LEU A 93 -5.78 1.56 1.95
C LEU A 93 -7.20 1.33 2.50
N GLY A 94 -8.13 0.88 1.66
CA GLY A 94 -9.52 0.60 2.03
C GLY A 94 -9.65 -0.65 2.90
N ALA A 95 -8.89 -1.71 2.62
CA ALA A 95 -8.81 -2.93 3.43
C ALA A 95 -8.34 -2.66 4.87
N ALA A 96 -7.55 -1.60 5.07
CA ALA A 96 -7.17 -1.13 6.41
C ALA A 96 -8.37 -0.60 7.21
N SER A 97 -9.34 0.01 6.53
CA SER A 97 -10.53 0.61 7.12
C SER A 97 -11.66 -0.41 7.33
N THR A 98 -11.73 -1.45 6.49
CA THR A 98 -12.83 -2.44 6.47
C THR A 98 -12.60 -3.70 7.30
N LEU A 99 -11.49 -3.84 8.06
CA LEU A 99 -11.35 -4.89 9.08
C LEU A 99 -12.15 -4.60 10.37
N SER A 100 -13.21 -3.79 10.29
CA SER A 100 -14.32 -3.88 11.25
C SER A 100 -15.10 -5.15 10.91
N GLU A 101 -15.12 -6.11 11.85
CA GLU A 101 -15.80 -7.40 11.72
C GLU A 101 -17.14 -7.30 10.97
N PRO A 102 -17.49 -8.25 10.09
CA PRO A 102 -18.86 -8.35 9.63
C PRO A 102 -19.73 -8.52 10.88
N ASP A 103 -20.69 -7.61 11.07
CA ASP A 103 -21.76 -7.75 12.05
C ASP A 103 -22.60 -8.96 11.65
N LEU A 104 -22.12 -10.14 12.01
CA LEU A 104 -22.86 -11.38 11.98
C LEU A 104 -23.82 -11.31 13.17
N GLY A 105 -24.89 -10.54 12.99
CA GLY A 105 -26.00 -10.43 13.92
C GLY A 105 -26.57 -11.82 14.19
N TRP A 106 -26.06 -12.47 15.23
CA TRP A 106 -26.66 -13.67 15.78
C TRP A 106 -27.93 -13.23 16.53
N PRO A 107 -29.11 -13.75 16.17
CA PRO A 107 -30.31 -13.43 16.93
C PRO A 107 -30.18 -14.03 18.33
N GLU A 108 -30.15 -13.17 19.35
CA GLU A 108 -30.27 -13.59 20.74
C GLU A 108 -31.67 -14.21 20.93
N HIS A 109 -31.71 -15.53 21.04
CA HIS A 109 -32.89 -16.25 21.51
C HIS A 109 -32.94 -16.20 23.02
N HIS A 110 -33.79 -15.36 23.61
CA HIS A 110 -34.33 -15.54 24.96
C HIS A 110 -35.76 -15.02 25.07
#